data_AF-A0A661UIB4-F1
#
_entry.id   AF-A0A661UIB4-F1
#
_cell.length_a   1.000
_cell.length_b   1.000
_cell.length_c   1.000
_cell.angle_alpha   90.00
_cell.angle_beta   90.00
_cell.angle_gamma   90.00
#
_symmetry.space_group_name_H-M   'P 1'
#
loop_
_entity.id
_entity.type
_entity.pdbx_description
1 polymer ?
#
loop_
_entity_poly.entity_id
_entity_poly.type
_entity_poly.pdbx_seq_one_letter_code
_entity_poly.pdbx_strand_id
1 'polypeptide(L)'
;TSLAVFKPAKVKNFIIEEVEREWDQNKIRKLKAKSEQLDFFENSEDPFKVVTKLPYKFSYVFEDSQGYESTMMIEDWEIGALYWRLVSKYEGDELKAIEDVKLKYFNDFAKTKDLYFYLGTTQLHHFVSKNPFIIIGTFHPKVDTQLNLF
;
A
#
# COMPACT_ATOMS: atom_id res chain seq x y z
N THR A 1 5.48 -0.06 -18.92
CA THR A 1 5.25 -0.44 -17.52
C THR A 1 6.57 -0.85 -16.93
N SER A 2 6.93 -0.38 -15.74
CA SER A 2 8.21 -0.73 -15.10
C SER A 2 7.92 -1.42 -13.78
N LEU A 3 8.54 -2.58 -13.56
CA LEU A 3 8.48 -3.36 -12.33
C LEU A 3 9.91 -3.66 -11.90
N ALA A 4 10.23 -3.44 -10.63
CA ALA A 4 11.54 -3.74 -10.07
C ALA A 4 11.40 -4.38 -8.68
N VAL A 5 12.38 -5.19 -8.31
CA VAL A 5 12.53 -5.66 -6.93
C VAL A 5 13.67 -4.86 -6.31
N PHE A 6 13.43 -4.29 -5.14
CA PHE A 6 14.40 -3.46 -4.44
C PHE A 6 14.58 -3.94 -3.01
N LYS A 7 15.83 -4.08 -2.57
CA LYS A 7 16.18 -4.40 -1.20
C LYS A 7 16.76 -3.15 -0.52
N PRO A 8 16.08 -2.55 0.47
CA PRO A 8 16.67 -1.47 1.26
C PRO A 8 17.84 -2.00 2.09
N ALA A 9 18.88 -1.18 2.27
CA ALA A 9 19.95 -1.49 3.21
C ALA A 9 19.45 -1.39 4.66
N LYS A 10 18.61 -0.40 4.93
CA LYS A 10 17.98 -0.22 6.24
C LYS A 10 16.66 0.51 6.13
N VAL A 11 15.63 0.05 6.83
CA VAL A 11 14.41 0.84 7.02
C VAL A 11 14.55 1.68 8.28
N LYS A 12 14.42 3.01 8.15
CA LYS A 12 14.59 3.96 9.24
C LYS A 12 13.28 4.31 9.91
N ASN A 13 12.22 4.51 9.13
CA ASN A 13 10.93 4.95 9.65
C ASN A 13 9.76 4.43 8.82
N PHE A 14 8.58 4.48 9.43
CA PHE A 14 7.30 4.19 8.82
C PHE A 14 6.35 5.36 9.08
N ILE A 15 6.03 6.09 8.03
CA ILE A 15 5.21 7.30 8.06
C ILE A 15 3.77 6.93 7.72
N ILE A 16 2.84 7.48 8.49
CA ILE A 16 1.40 7.30 8.32
C ILE A 16 0.79 8.70 8.28
N GLU A 17 0.17 9.03 7.16
CA GLU A 17 -0.44 10.34 6.92
C GLU A 17 -1.95 10.19 6.74
N GLU A 18 -2.74 11.03 7.40
CA GLU A 18 -4.18 11.09 7.17
C GLU A 18 -4.49 11.68 5.80
N VAL A 19 -5.43 11.05 5.10
CA VAL A 19 -5.94 11.52 3.81
C VAL A 19 -7.47 11.63 3.86
N GLU A 20 -8.04 12.37 2.92
CA GLU A 20 -9.49 12.54 2.83
C GLU A 20 -10.20 11.18 2.82
N ARG A 21 -11.17 11.02 3.73
CA ARG A 21 -11.92 9.78 3.94
C ARG A 21 -12.93 9.49 2.83
N GLU A 22 -13.37 10.54 2.14
CA GLU A 22 -14.36 10.41 1.07
C GLU A 22 -13.70 10.38 -0.31
N TRP A 23 -14.30 9.62 -1.20
CA TRP A 23 -14.01 9.72 -2.62
C TRP A 23 -14.63 11.00 -3.17
N ASP A 24 -13.95 11.65 -4.12
CA ASP A 24 -14.51 12.79 -4.84
C ASP A 24 -15.84 12.39 -5.49
N GLN A 25 -16.92 12.98 -4.99
CA GLN A 25 -18.28 12.68 -5.42
C GLN A 25 -18.49 12.94 -6.91
N ASN A 26 -17.77 13.89 -7.50
CA ASN A 26 -17.84 14.17 -8.94
C ASN A 26 -17.24 13.03 -9.77
N LYS A 27 -16.18 12.39 -9.27
CA LYS A 27 -15.58 11.21 -9.94
C LYS A 27 -16.50 10.00 -9.83
N ILE A 28 -17.10 9.77 -8.66
CA ILE A 28 -18.07 8.68 -8.47
C ILE A 28 -19.25 8.86 -9.43
N ARG A 29 -19.82 10.07 -9.52
CA ARG A 29 -20.92 10.37 -10.43
C ARG A 29 -20.56 10.12 -11.89
N LYS A 30 -19.36 10.53 -12.33
CA LYS A 30 -18.87 10.26 -13.70
C LYS A 30 -18.69 8.77 -13.97
N LEU A 31 -18.20 8.00 -13.00
CA LEU A 31 -18.02 6.55 -13.13
C LEU A 31 -19.37 5.84 -13.20
N LYS A 32 -20.33 6.22 -12.34
CA LYS A 32 -21.71 5.69 -12.38
C LYS A 32 -22.39 5.98 -13.71
N ALA A 33 -22.36 7.23 -14.16
CA ALA A 33 -22.93 7.62 -15.46
C ALA A 33 -22.28 6.86 -16.65
N LYS A 34 -20.97 6.58 -16.57
CA LYS A 34 -20.27 5.78 -17.59
C LYS A 34 -20.66 4.29 -17.55
N SER A 35 -20.90 3.73 -16.37
CA SER A 35 -21.41 2.36 -16.19
C SER A 35 -22.82 2.24 -16.76
N GLU A 36 -23.72 3.15 -16.38
CA GLU A 36 -25.11 3.19 -16.85
C GLU A 36 -25.20 3.32 -18.38
N GLN A 37 -24.24 4.00 -19.02
CA GLN A 37 -24.15 4.08 -20.48
C GLN A 37 -23.72 2.75 -21.14
N LEU A 38 -22.96 1.90 -20.44
CA LEU A 38 -22.49 0.60 -20.92
C LEU A 38 -23.50 -0.52 -20.64
N ASP A 39 -24.33 -0.38 -19.60
CA ASP A 39 -25.38 -1.35 -19.18
C ASP A 39 -26.62 -1.39 -20.09
N PHE A 40 -26.51 -0.94 -21.35
CA PHE A 40 -27.59 -1.09 -22.34
C PHE A 40 -27.91 -2.57 -22.65
N PHE A 41 -27.06 -3.50 -22.20
CA PHE A 41 -27.20 -4.94 -22.35
C PHE A 41 -26.85 -5.68 -21.04
N GLU A 42 -27.65 -5.55 -19.97
CA GLU A 42 -27.98 -6.62 -19.00
C GLU A 42 -28.66 -6.04 -17.75
N ASN A 43 -29.80 -6.63 -17.37
CA ASN A 43 -30.40 -6.38 -16.07
C ASN A 43 -29.56 -7.11 -15.01
N SER A 44 -28.60 -6.43 -14.38
CA SER A 44 -27.90 -6.99 -13.23
C SER A 44 -27.61 -5.92 -12.18
N GLU A 45 -27.74 -6.35 -10.92
CA GLU A 45 -27.54 -5.59 -9.68
C GLU A 45 -26.42 -4.54 -9.76
N ASP A 46 -26.67 -3.37 -9.17
CA ASP A 46 -25.78 -2.19 -9.05
C ASP A 46 -24.29 -2.60 -9.02
N PRO A 47 -23.59 -2.64 -10.18
CA PRO A 47 -22.34 -3.39 -10.33
C PRO A 47 -21.15 -2.74 -9.62
N PHE A 48 -21.33 -1.53 -9.08
CA PHE A 48 -20.32 -0.75 -8.39
C PHE A 48 -20.67 -0.56 -6.91
N LYS A 49 -20.43 -1.59 -6.09
CA LYS A 49 -20.29 -1.38 -4.65
C LYS A 49 -19.05 -0.51 -4.42
N VAL A 50 -19.27 0.79 -4.19
CA VAL A 50 -18.18 1.74 -3.92
C VAL A 50 -17.42 1.25 -2.70
N VAL A 51 -16.16 0.86 -2.92
CA VAL A 51 -15.27 0.42 -1.84
C VAL A 51 -14.95 1.63 -0.96
N THR A 52 -14.97 1.43 0.36
CA THR A 52 -14.58 2.47 1.32
C THR A 52 -13.14 2.90 1.08
N LYS A 53 -12.91 4.20 0.93
CA LYS A 53 -11.58 4.76 0.73
C LYS A 53 -10.75 4.57 1.99
N LEU A 54 -9.50 4.15 1.83
CA LEU A 54 -8.55 4.07 2.93
C LEU A 54 -8.23 5.50 3.42
N PRO A 55 -8.45 5.84 4.70
CA PRO A 55 -8.26 7.20 5.23
C PRO A 55 -6.80 7.51 5.58
N TYR A 56 -5.87 6.60 5.28
CA TYR A 56 -4.44 6.75 5.59
C TYR A 56 -3.57 6.42 4.38
N LYS A 57 -2.46 7.13 4.27
CA LYS A 57 -1.37 6.85 3.34
C LYS A 57 -0.17 6.34 4.14
N PHE A 58 0.37 5.21 3.71
CA PHE A 58 1.50 4.55 4.34
C PHE A 58 2.76 4.75 3.49
N SER A 59 3.88 5.08 4.12
CA SER A 59 5.17 5.26 3.43
C SER A 59 6.33 4.70 4.26
N TYR A 60 7.32 4.11 3.59
CA TYR A 60 8.60 3.76 4.20
C TYR A 60 9.63 4.86 4.00
N VAL A 61 10.41 5.14 5.04
CA VAL A 61 11.68 5.86 4.94
C VAL A 61 12.79 4.84 5.07
N PHE A 62 13.59 4.68 4.03
CA PHE A 62 14.65 3.69 3.98
C PHE A 62 15.93 4.26 3.36
N GLU A 63 17.03 3.59 3.65
CA GLU A 63 18.35 3.85 3.10
C GLU A 63 18.69 2.77 2.06
N ASP A 64 19.24 3.19 0.92
CA ASP A 64 19.74 2.28 -0.11
C ASP A 64 21.16 1.79 0.18
N SER A 65 21.69 0.92 -0.69
CA SER A 65 23.06 0.39 -0.55
C SER A 65 24.16 1.44 -0.70
N GLN A 66 23.84 2.63 -1.20
CA GLN A 66 24.77 3.75 -1.35
C GLN A 66 24.65 4.78 -0.21
N GLY A 67 23.74 4.55 0.75
CA GLY A 67 23.52 5.44 1.89
C GLY A 67 22.51 6.55 1.63
N TYR A 68 21.83 6.58 0.48
CA TYR A 68 20.80 7.58 0.20
C TYR A 68 19.50 7.23 0.89
N GLU A 69 18.94 8.21 1.58
CA GLU A 69 17.64 8.10 2.20
C GLU A 69 16.54 8.49 1.21
N SER A 70 15.51 7.65 1.13
CA SER A 70 14.34 7.88 0.29
C SER A 70 13.06 7.59 1.07
N THR A 71 12.03 8.40 0.80
CA THR A 71 10.67 8.17 1.29
C THR A 71 9.81 7.67 0.14
N MET A 72 9.18 6.51 0.28
CA MET A 72 8.36 5.91 -0.77
C MET A 72 7.02 5.43 -0.23
N MET A 73 5.95 5.77 -0.95
CA MET A 73 4.58 5.38 -0.63
C MET A 73 4.35 3.89 -0.91
N ILE A 74 3.53 3.27 -0.06
CA ILE A 74 3.04 1.91 -0.19
C ILE A 74 1.61 1.96 -0.72
N GLU A 75 1.40 1.35 -1.87
CA GLU A 75 0.10 1.15 -2.52
C GLU A 75 -0.14 -0.35 -2.70
N ASP A 76 -0.04 -1.06 -1.57
CA ASP A 76 -0.28 -2.48 -1.46
C ASP A 76 -1.72 -2.70 -0.95
N TRP A 77 -2.50 -3.56 -1.59
CA TRP A 77 -3.85 -3.87 -1.11
C TRP A 77 -3.83 -4.53 0.27
N GLU A 78 -2.78 -5.30 0.59
CA GLU A 78 -2.68 -6.05 1.85
C GLU A 78 -2.65 -5.14 3.09
N ILE A 79 -2.01 -3.98 3.01
CA ILE A 79 -1.96 -3.04 4.14
C ILE A 79 -3.32 -2.40 4.39
N GLY A 80 -4.05 -2.08 3.32
CA GLY A 80 -5.41 -1.58 3.42
C GLY A 80 -6.37 -2.61 4.01
N ALA A 81 -6.29 -3.86 3.54
CA ALA A 81 -7.07 -4.96 4.08
C ALA A 81 -6.76 -5.22 5.56
N LEU A 82 -5.48 -5.16 5.95
CA LEU A 82 -5.05 -5.29 7.34
C LEU A 82 -5.63 -4.17 8.22
N TYR A 83 -5.57 -2.92 7.76
CA TYR A 83 -6.13 -1.77 8.47
C TYR A 83 -7.62 -1.98 8.74
N TRP A 84 -8.44 -2.27 7.72
CA TRP A 84 -9.87 -2.48 7.89
C TRP A 84 -10.22 -3.64 8.82
N ARG A 85 -9.42 -4.73 8.76
CA ARG A 85 -9.57 -5.85 9.69
C ARG A 85 -9.31 -5.44 11.14
N LEU A 86 -8.30 -4.60 11.38
CA LEU A 86 -7.96 -4.11 12.72
C LEU A 86 -8.98 -3.10 13.24
N VAL A 87 -9.47 -2.19 12.39
CA VAL A 87 -10.57 -1.27 12.74
C VAL A 87 -11.80 -2.05 13.16
N SER A 88 -12.15 -3.10 12.40
CA SER A 88 -13.29 -3.98 12.74
C SER A 88 -13.06 -4.72 14.06
N LYS A 89 -11.82 -5.16 14.32
CA LYS A 89 -11.44 -5.85 15.56
C LYS A 89 -11.50 -4.94 16.79
N TYR A 90 -11.18 -3.66 16.63
CA TYR A 90 -11.16 -2.67 17.70
C TYR A 90 -12.43 -1.81 17.77
N GLU A 91 -13.54 -2.30 17.20
CA GLU A 91 -14.85 -1.64 17.25
C GLU A 91 -14.84 -0.18 16.76
N GLY A 92 -13.98 0.13 15.78
CA GLY A 92 -13.85 1.47 15.21
C GLY A 92 -12.71 2.33 15.77
N ASP A 93 -11.89 1.82 16.68
CA ASP A 93 -10.71 2.54 17.18
C ASP A 93 -9.57 2.56 16.14
N GLU A 94 -9.54 3.63 15.34
CA GLU A 94 -8.56 3.84 14.26
C GLU A 94 -7.13 3.96 14.80
N LEU A 95 -6.93 4.60 15.96
CA LEU A 95 -5.60 4.85 16.53
C LEU A 95 -4.90 3.54 16.87
N LYS A 96 -5.61 2.61 17.51
CA LYS A 96 -5.08 1.27 17.79
C LYS A 96 -4.82 0.48 16.51
N ALA A 97 -5.68 0.61 15.50
CA ALA A 97 -5.49 -0.07 14.23
C ALA A 97 -4.21 0.39 13.53
N ILE A 98 -3.94 1.70 13.51
CA ILE A 98 -2.74 2.30 12.92
C ILE A 98 -1.48 1.87 13.66
N GLU A 99 -1.53 1.85 15.00
CA GLU A 99 -0.42 1.40 15.82
C GLU A 99 -0.08 -0.06 15.52
N ASP A 100 -1.08 -0.95 15.44
CA ASP A 100 -0.88 -2.36 15.10
C ASP A 100 -0.35 -2.57 13.67
N VAL A 101 -0.83 -1.77 12.70
CA VAL A 101 -0.27 -1.77 11.34
C VAL A 101 1.21 -1.42 11.38
N LYS A 102 1.58 -0.37 12.13
CA LYS A 102 2.97 0.05 12.31
C LYS A 102 3.79 -1.03 13.01
N LEU A 103 3.27 -1.67 14.05
CA LEU A 103 3.94 -2.78 14.73
C LEU A 103 4.26 -3.91 13.75
N LYS A 104 3.31 -4.27 12.87
CA LYS A 104 3.53 -5.34 11.90
C LYS A 104 4.49 -4.95 10.78
N TYR A 105 4.28 -3.81 10.12
CA TYR A 105 5.08 -3.40 8.96
C TYR A 105 6.47 -2.88 9.34
N PHE A 106 6.61 -2.23 10.50
CA PHE A 106 7.90 -1.68 10.93
C PHE A 106 8.62 -2.58 11.93
N ASN A 107 7.97 -3.02 13.01
CA ASN A 107 8.67 -3.78 14.05
C ASN A 107 8.83 -5.25 13.72
N ASP A 108 7.91 -5.87 12.97
CA ASP A 108 8.11 -7.23 12.46
C ASP A 108 8.84 -7.17 11.11
N PHE A 109 8.16 -6.77 10.03
CA PHE A 109 8.68 -6.97 8.67
C PHE A 109 10.03 -6.29 8.42
N ALA A 110 10.20 -5.04 8.86
CA ALA A 110 11.40 -4.28 8.56
C ALA A 110 12.58 -4.55 9.52
N LYS A 111 12.34 -5.11 10.71
CA LYS A 111 13.39 -5.34 11.72
C LYS A 111 13.77 -6.81 11.89
N THR A 112 12.85 -7.74 11.64
CA THR A 112 13.07 -9.17 11.92
C THR A 112 13.26 -10.00 10.64
N LYS A 113 12.73 -9.53 9.51
CA LYS A 113 12.71 -10.27 8.23
C LYS A 113 13.60 -9.61 7.19
N ASP A 114 13.93 -10.37 6.15
CA ASP A 114 14.65 -9.82 5.01
C ASP A 114 13.65 -9.13 4.08
N LEU A 115 13.47 -7.82 4.23
CA LEU A 115 12.42 -7.07 3.55
C LEU A 115 12.82 -6.68 2.12
N TYR A 116 12.01 -7.05 1.16
CA TYR A 116 12.10 -6.67 -0.25
C TYR A 116 10.85 -5.90 -0.66
N PHE A 117 11.03 -4.90 -1.52
CA PHE A 117 9.94 -4.12 -2.09
C PHE A 117 9.75 -4.49 -3.55
N TYR A 118 8.49 -4.75 -3.92
CA TYR A 118 8.07 -4.71 -5.31
C TYR A 118 7.76 -3.26 -5.66
N LEU A 119 8.55 -2.67 -6.55
CA LEU A 119 8.41 -1.31 -7.00
C LEU A 119 7.70 -1.29 -8.35
N GLY A 120 6.61 -0.53 -8.43
CA GLY A 120 5.88 -0.28 -9.67
C GLY A 120 5.84 1.21 -10.00
N THR A 121 5.47 1.56 -11.23
CA THR A 121 5.19 2.94 -11.62
C THR A 121 3.72 3.08 -12.02
N THR A 122 3.10 4.18 -11.63
CA THR A 122 1.75 4.50 -12.14
C THR A 122 1.86 5.11 -13.53
N GLN A 123 0.90 4.79 -14.42
CA GLN A 123 0.89 5.30 -15.80
C GLN A 123 0.89 6.84 -15.86
N LEU A 124 0.25 7.49 -14.88
CA LEU A 124 0.18 8.95 -14.76
C LEU A 124 1.54 9.60 -14.46
N HIS A 125 2.39 8.95 -13.67
CA HIS A 125 3.64 9.55 -13.19
C HIS A 125 4.89 9.02 -13.90
N HIS A 126 4.73 7.97 -14.73
CA HIS A 126 5.81 7.28 -15.44
C HIS A 126 6.75 8.22 -16.22
N PHE A 127 6.22 9.33 -16.76
CA PHE A 127 6.97 10.24 -17.63
C PHE A 127 7.19 11.64 -17.04
N VAL A 128 6.68 11.92 -15.84
CA VAL A 128 6.62 13.29 -15.29
C VAL A 128 7.38 13.42 -13.96
N SER A 129 7.44 12.36 -13.15
CA SER A 129 8.06 12.43 -11.82
C SER A 129 9.56 12.12 -11.87
N LYS A 130 10.35 12.86 -11.09
CA LYS A 130 11.77 12.55 -10.82
C LYS A 130 11.95 11.18 -10.17
N ASN A 131 10.94 10.70 -9.42
CA ASN A 131 10.87 9.34 -8.91
C ASN A 131 9.43 8.82 -9.06
N PRO A 132 9.13 8.03 -10.10
CA PRO A 132 7.78 7.53 -10.36
C PRO A 132 7.45 6.24 -9.60
N PHE A 133 8.38 5.72 -8.80
CA PHE A 133 8.22 4.42 -8.15
C PHE A 133 7.39 4.50 -6.87
N ILE A 134 6.51 3.51 -6.71
CA ILE A 134 5.71 3.24 -5.53
C ILE A 134 5.91 1.77 -5.13
N ILE A 135 5.80 1.47 -3.84
CA ILE A 135 5.85 0.10 -3.33
C ILE A 135 4.47 -0.50 -3.57
N ILE A 136 4.35 -1.45 -4.49
CA ILE A 136 3.09 -2.14 -4.83
C ILE A 136 2.92 -3.46 -4.07
N GLY A 137 3.96 -3.88 -3.34
CA GLY A 137 3.94 -5.08 -2.53
C GLY A 137 5.22 -5.20 -1.73
N THR A 138 5.14 -5.96 -0.63
CA THR A 138 6.32 -6.31 0.17
C THR A 138 6.51 -7.81 0.22
N PHE A 139 7.76 -8.25 0.11
CA PHE A 139 8.14 -9.65 0.29
C PHE A 139 9.12 -9.74 1.45
N HIS A 140 8.79 -10.54 2.46
CA HIS A 140 9.52 -10.58 3.72
C HIS A 140 9.79 -12.03 4.15
N PRO A 141 10.68 -12.77 3.45
CA PRO A 141 11.12 -14.09 3.88
C PRO A 141 11.76 -14.01 5.27
N LYS A 142 11.63 -15.09 6.03
CA LYS A 142 12.40 -15.23 7.27
C LYS A 142 13.87 -15.27 6.90
N VAL A 143 14.71 -14.60 7.68
CA VAL A 143 16.15 -14.68 7.52
C VAL A 143 16.56 -16.11 7.88
N ASP A 144 16.81 -16.94 6.88
CA ASP A 144 17.35 -18.28 7.11
C ASP A 144 18.84 -18.14 7.39
N THR A 145 19.22 -18.35 8.65
CA THR A 145 20.62 -18.50 9.06
C THR A 145 21.12 -19.93 8.80
N GLN A 146 20.40 -20.72 7.99
CA GLN A 146 20.72 -22.12 7.76
C GLN A 146 22.08 -22.27 7.05
N LEU A 147 23.11 -22.45 7.87
CA LEU A 147 24.43 -22.98 7.55
C LEU A 147 24.52 -24.49 7.74
N ASN A 148 23.40 -25.22 7.79
CA ASN A 148 23.43 -26.67 7.90
C ASN A 148 22.80 -27.33 6.67
N LEU A 149 23.68 -27.75 5.77
CA LEU A 149 23.55 -29.03 5.11
C LEU A 149 24.13 -30.06 6.08
N PHE A 150 23.40 -31.16 6.29
CA PHE A 150 23.60 -32.25 7.28
C PHE A 150 22.89 -32.07 8.62
#